data_AF-A0A2V7V4M0-F1
#
_entry.id   AF-A0A2V7V4M0-F1
#
_cell.length_a   1.000
_cell.length_b   1.000
_cell.length_c   1.000
_cell.angle_alpha   90.00
_cell.angle_beta   90.00
_cell.angle_gamma   90.00
#
_symmetry.space_group_name_H-M   'P 1'
#
loop_
_entity.id
_entity.type
_entity.pdbx_description
1 polymer ?
#
loop_
_entity_poly.entity_id
_entity_poly.type
_entity_poly.pdbx_seq_one_letter_code
_entity_poly.pdbx_strand_id
1 'polypeptide(L)'
;MADKRPAKDREDDPRAEQPTEGLADLLEVEAPPAGALESRVRLAEDRLSEVLAAYRKLKTENETFRDRTSRNLERRFEQRHERLLLKFIDITDNLDRALEAAQVNFASQPLVEGLILVRTQLLQTLKEEGLERIPVLGLAFDPQVSEAVATEPVSESEHHNVVVKELQRGWRLKDRIARPSKVVLGEYRGGAAPDPAAAAGGPPPPAPEPSLDDIIARTEAEDAAVAPASPPQAESPLDGLLDEDPEK
;
A
#
# COMPACT_ATOMS: atom_id res chain seq x y z
N MET A 1 7.65 10.03 91.73
CA MET A 1 7.42 8.68 92.29
C MET A 1 8.55 7.81 91.75
N ALA A 2 9.74 7.69 92.34
CA ALA A 2 10.14 7.60 93.75
C ALA A 2 9.35 6.52 94.49
N ASP A 3 9.87 5.29 94.44
CA ASP A 3 9.70 4.19 95.39
C ASP A 3 10.68 3.10 94.91
N LYS A 4 11.48 2.37 95.70
CA LYS A 4 11.51 2.13 97.14
C LYS A 4 12.81 1.34 97.39
N ARG A 5 13.66 1.73 98.36
CA ARG A 5 14.62 0.80 99.01
C ARG A 5 13.83 -0.01 100.06
N PRO A 6 14.25 -1.23 100.49
CA PRO A 6 15.31 -1.38 101.51
C PRO A 6 16.18 -2.67 101.36
N ALA A 7 17.49 -2.62 101.57
CA ALA A 7 18.23 -2.88 102.82
C ALA A 7 17.98 -4.26 103.47
N LYS A 8 19.02 -5.11 103.53
CA LYS A 8 19.21 -6.12 104.59
C LYS A 8 20.67 -6.57 104.74
N ASP A 9 21.24 -6.19 105.88
CA ASP A 9 22.24 -6.81 106.77
C ASP A 9 23.05 -8.03 106.28
N ARG A 10 24.39 -7.99 106.42
CA ARG A 10 25.13 -8.65 107.52
C ARG A 10 26.65 -8.60 107.35
N GLU A 11 27.29 -8.60 108.51
CA GLU A 11 28.72 -8.46 108.85
C GLU A 11 29.60 -9.65 108.40
N ASP A 12 30.87 -9.32 108.14
CA ASP A 12 32.15 -9.98 108.49
C ASP A 12 32.40 -11.50 108.38
N ASP A 13 33.45 -11.79 107.58
CA ASP A 13 34.59 -12.72 107.77
C ASP A 13 34.38 -14.24 107.59
N PRO A 14 35.41 -15.09 107.30
CA PRO A 14 36.75 -14.88 106.73
C PRO A 14 37.04 -15.76 105.49
N ARG A 15 38.25 -15.57 104.92
CA ARG A 15 39.05 -16.54 104.11
C ARG A 15 38.41 -17.91 103.79
N ALA A 16 38.22 -18.17 102.50
CA ALA A 16 38.30 -19.51 101.92
C ALA A 16 39.11 -19.46 100.61
N GLU A 17 40.20 -20.21 100.60
CA GLU A 17 41.07 -20.50 99.46
C GLU A 17 40.34 -21.42 98.45
N GLN A 18 40.45 -21.14 97.15
CA GLN A 18 41.23 -21.94 96.18
C GLN A 18 40.80 -21.66 94.71
N PRO A 19 41.75 -21.75 93.76
CA PRO A 19 41.58 -21.27 92.39
C PRO A 19 40.95 -22.33 91.48
N THR A 20 40.02 -21.90 90.63
CA THR A 20 39.48 -22.68 89.51
C THR A 20 40.50 -22.76 88.37
N GLU A 21 41.46 -23.68 88.47
CA GLU A 21 42.20 -24.20 87.31
C GLU A 21 41.31 -25.24 86.63
N GLY A 22 40.87 -24.98 85.40
CA GLY A 22 40.07 -25.97 84.66
C GLY A 22 39.15 -25.45 83.56
N LEU A 23 39.27 -24.19 83.11
CA LEU A 23 38.46 -23.67 81.99
C LEU A 23 39.28 -23.03 80.87
N ALA A 24 40.61 -23.20 80.87
CA ALA A 24 41.48 -22.66 79.82
C ALA A 24 41.77 -23.66 78.68
N ASP A 25 41.51 -24.95 78.87
CA ASP A 25 42.08 -26.02 78.02
C ASP A 25 41.15 -26.51 76.89
N LEU A 26 40.07 -25.77 76.58
CA LEU A 26 39.10 -26.12 75.53
C LEU A 26 38.98 -25.08 74.40
N LEU A 27 39.90 -24.10 74.33
CA LEU A 27 39.85 -23.01 73.35
C LEU A 27 41.09 -22.87 72.46
N GLU A 28 42.02 -23.81 72.47
CA GLU A 28 43.10 -23.86 71.47
C GLU A 28 42.62 -24.51 70.17
N VAL A 29 41.76 -23.79 69.46
CA VAL A 29 41.69 -23.92 68.00
C VAL A 29 42.94 -23.24 67.47
N GLU A 30 43.97 -24.05 67.20
CA GLU A 30 45.24 -23.59 66.63
C GLU A 30 44.95 -22.76 65.37
N ALA A 31 45.14 -21.45 65.47
CA ALA A 31 44.84 -20.53 64.39
C ALA A 31 45.72 -20.89 63.19
N PRO A 32 45.16 -21.05 61.97
CA PRO A 32 45.95 -21.43 60.82
C PRO A 32 47.08 -20.42 60.60
N PRO A 33 48.26 -20.88 60.15
CA PRO A 33 49.43 -20.02 60.01
C PRO A 33 49.09 -18.80 59.14
N ALA A 34 49.53 -17.61 59.57
CA ALA A 34 49.15 -16.33 58.95
C ALA A 34 49.31 -16.30 57.41
N GLY A 35 50.36 -16.94 56.87
CA GLY A 35 50.58 -17.04 55.42
C GLY A 35 49.55 -17.90 54.66
N ALA A 36 48.92 -18.89 55.31
CA ALA A 36 47.85 -19.68 54.70
C ALA A 36 46.53 -18.89 54.63
N LEU A 37 46.27 -18.02 55.62
CA LEU A 37 45.15 -17.07 55.62
C LEU A 37 45.31 -16.04 54.50
N GLU A 38 46.50 -15.43 54.37
CA GLU A 38 46.80 -14.46 53.32
C GLU A 38 46.65 -15.05 51.91
N SER A 39 47.11 -16.30 51.71
CA SER A 39 46.98 -17.00 50.43
C SER A 39 45.51 -17.28 50.08
N ARG A 40 44.67 -17.61 51.08
CA ARG A 40 43.22 -17.81 50.88
C ARG A 40 42.50 -16.51 50.57
N VAL A 41 42.89 -15.40 51.21
CA VAL A 41 42.34 -14.07 50.92
C VAL A 41 42.65 -13.65 49.49
N ARG A 42 43.92 -13.77 49.05
CA ARG A 42 44.30 -13.47 47.67
C ARG A 42 43.53 -14.30 46.64
N LEU A 43 43.42 -15.61 46.85
CA LEU A 43 42.65 -16.48 45.95
C LEU A 43 41.16 -16.08 45.91
N ALA A 44 40.58 -15.65 47.03
CA ALA A 44 39.20 -15.18 47.09
C ALA A 44 39.02 -13.84 46.37
N GLU A 45 39.97 -12.91 46.52
CA GLU A 45 40.00 -11.62 45.81
C GLU A 45 40.14 -11.80 44.30
N ASP A 46 41.03 -12.70 43.85
CA ASP A 46 41.21 -13.03 42.44
C ASP A 46 39.92 -13.60 41.84
N ARG A 47 39.30 -14.59 42.50
CA ARG A 47 38.01 -15.16 42.07
C ARG A 47 36.89 -14.11 42.05
N LEU A 48 36.85 -13.22 43.03
CA LEU A 48 35.87 -12.13 43.06
C LEU A 48 36.08 -11.18 41.87
N SER A 49 37.33 -10.85 41.56
CA SER A 49 37.68 -9.99 40.43
C SER A 49 37.26 -10.60 39.09
N GLU A 50 37.46 -11.90 38.92
CA GLU A 50 37.05 -12.66 37.73
C GLU A 50 35.53 -12.66 37.56
N VAL A 51 34.79 -12.95 38.65
CA VAL A 51 33.32 -12.92 38.64
C VAL A 51 32.79 -11.53 38.35
N LEU A 52 33.39 -10.48 38.93
CA LEU A 52 33.00 -9.09 38.66
C LEU A 52 33.27 -8.71 37.19
N ALA A 53 34.38 -9.14 36.62
CA ALA A 53 34.69 -8.92 35.21
C ALA A 53 33.69 -9.64 34.30
N ALA A 54 33.38 -10.91 34.58
CA ALA A 54 32.38 -11.69 33.86
C ALA A 54 30.97 -11.06 33.98
N TYR A 55 30.58 -10.61 35.18
CA TYR A 55 29.31 -9.95 35.42
C TYR A 55 29.19 -8.63 34.65
N ARG A 56 30.25 -7.80 34.65
CA ARG A 56 30.28 -6.56 33.86
C ARG A 56 30.11 -6.83 32.37
N LYS A 57 30.83 -7.83 31.84
CA LYS A 57 30.70 -8.25 30.44
C LYS A 57 29.28 -8.72 30.12
N LEU A 58 28.72 -9.61 30.93
CA LEU A 58 27.35 -10.10 30.74
C LEU A 58 26.33 -8.96 30.79
N LYS A 59 26.51 -7.99 31.70
CA LYS A 59 25.65 -6.81 31.80
C LYS A 59 25.68 -5.99 30.50
N THR A 60 26.88 -5.68 29.98
CA THR A 60 27.04 -4.95 28.72
C THR A 60 26.49 -5.71 27.52
N GLU A 61 26.69 -7.03 27.46
CA GLU A 61 26.10 -7.88 26.42
C GLU A 61 24.57 -7.86 26.47
N ASN A 62 23.99 -7.88 27.68
CA ASN A 62 22.55 -7.82 27.87
C ASN A 62 21.97 -6.45 27.47
N GLU A 63 22.62 -5.35 27.83
CA GLU A 63 22.26 -3.99 27.39
C GLU A 63 22.29 -3.89 25.85
N THR A 64 23.37 -4.37 25.22
CA THR A 64 23.50 -4.39 23.76
C THR A 64 22.42 -5.26 23.11
N PHE A 65 22.10 -6.41 23.69
CA PHE A 65 21.04 -7.29 23.22
C PHE A 65 19.67 -6.64 23.32
N ARG A 66 19.37 -5.94 24.42
CA ARG A 66 18.12 -5.19 24.61
C ARG A 66 17.98 -4.09 23.56
N ASP A 67 19.02 -3.29 23.37
CA ASP A 67 19.04 -2.23 22.36
C ASP A 67 18.84 -2.77 20.94
N ARG A 68 19.57 -3.85 20.60
CA ARG A 68 19.42 -4.52 19.30
C ARG A 68 18.01 -5.07 19.12
N THR A 69 17.44 -5.67 20.15
CA THR A 69 16.10 -6.26 20.09
C THR A 69 15.02 -5.19 19.94
N SER A 70 15.13 -4.08 20.68
CA SER A 70 14.22 -2.93 20.55
C SER A 70 14.26 -2.35 19.13
N ARG A 71 15.45 -2.08 18.57
CA ARG A 71 15.59 -1.57 17.19
C ARG A 71 15.05 -2.54 16.14
N ASN A 72 15.21 -3.84 16.35
CA ASN A 72 14.68 -4.85 15.44
C ASN A 72 13.15 -4.93 15.51
N LEU A 73 12.57 -4.80 16.71
CA LEU A 73 11.13 -4.77 16.90
C LEU A 73 10.52 -3.55 16.21
N GLU A 74 11.11 -2.37 16.42
CA GLU A 74 10.68 -1.12 15.79
C GLU A 74 10.70 -1.23 14.26
N ARG A 75 11.82 -1.72 13.71
CA ARG A 75 11.95 -1.94 12.26
C ARG A 75 10.89 -2.90 11.72
N ARG A 76 10.62 -3.99 12.44
CA ARG A 76 9.58 -4.97 12.05
C ARG A 76 8.17 -4.37 12.16
N PHE A 77 7.96 -3.48 13.11
CA PHE A 77 6.70 -2.75 13.23
C PHE A 77 6.51 -1.83 12.03
N GLU A 78 7.46 -0.95 11.74
CA GLU A 78 7.43 -0.05 10.57
C GLU A 78 7.24 -0.81 9.24
N GLN A 79 7.97 -1.90 9.02
CA GLN A 79 7.83 -2.72 7.81
C GLN A 79 6.43 -3.35 7.67
N ARG A 80 5.84 -3.81 8.77
CA ARG A 80 4.49 -4.37 8.75
C ARG A 80 3.44 -3.29 8.57
N HIS A 81 3.64 -2.15 9.21
CA HIS A 81 2.79 -0.97 9.08
C HIS A 81 2.76 -0.47 7.63
N GLU A 82 3.92 -0.29 7.02
CA GLU A 82 4.03 0.03 5.59
C GLU A 82 3.31 -1.00 4.71
N ARG A 83 3.58 -2.30 4.92
CA ARG A 83 2.94 -3.35 4.13
C ARG A 83 1.42 -3.35 4.26
N LEU A 84 0.89 -2.95 5.42
CA LEU A 84 -0.53 -2.78 5.63
C LEU A 84 -1.07 -1.60 4.83
N LEU A 85 -0.42 -0.43 4.90
CA LEU A 85 -0.80 0.76 4.13
C LEU A 85 -0.80 0.50 2.62
N LEU A 86 0.19 -0.24 2.11
CA LEU A 86 0.24 -0.62 0.70
C LEU A 86 -0.97 -1.43 0.24
N LYS A 87 -1.54 -2.28 1.11
CA LYS A 87 -2.76 -3.04 0.76
C LYS A 87 -4.01 -2.15 0.69
N PHE A 88 -4.05 -1.06 1.44
CA PHE A 88 -5.15 -0.10 1.36
C PHE A 88 -5.19 0.62 0.02
N ILE A 89 -4.05 0.75 -0.66
CA ILE A 89 -4.01 1.31 -2.01
C ILE A 89 -4.91 0.50 -2.96
N ASP A 90 -4.80 -0.83 -2.96
CA ASP A 90 -5.64 -1.68 -3.82
C ASP A 90 -7.13 -1.59 -3.45
N ILE A 91 -7.43 -1.40 -2.16
CA ILE A 91 -8.80 -1.16 -1.69
C ILE A 91 -9.33 0.18 -2.21
N THR A 92 -8.52 1.24 -2.15
CA THR A 92 -8.90 2.55 -2.69
C THR A 92 -9.15 2.48 -4.19
N ASP A 93 -8.29 1.81 -4.96
CA ASP A 93 -8.46 1.67 -6.41
C ASP A 93 -9.75 0.90 -6.76
N ASN A 94 -10.09 -0.13 -5.99
CA ASN A 94 -11.35 -0.85 -6.17
C ASN A 94 -12.57 -0.01 -5.79
N LEU A 95 -12.47 0.81 -4.74
CA LEU A 95 -13.51 1.76 -4.36
C LEU A 95 -13.74 2.81 -5.45
N ASP A 96 -12.67 3.28 -6.08
CA ASP A 96 -12.73 4.19 -7.23
C ASP A 96 -13.42 3.54 -8.43
N ARG A 97 -13.03 2.30 -8.77
CA ARG A 97 -13.67 1.54 -9.84
C ARG A 97 -15.16 1.32 -9.57
N ALA A 98 -15.52 1.07 -8.31
CA ALA A 98 -16.91 0.92 -7.89
C ALA A 98 -17.70 2.24 -8.03
N LEU A 99 -17.09 3.38 -7.69
CA LEU A 99 -17.67 4.71 -7.89
C LEU A 99 -17.89 5.03 -9.37
N GLU A 100 -16.90 4.76 -10.22
CA GLU A 100 -17.00 4.94 -11.67
C GLU A 100 -18.14 4.08 -12.25
N ALA A 101 -18.21 2.80 -11.86
CA ALA A 101 -19.28 1.91 -12.31
C ALA A 101 -20.67 2.34 -11.79
N ALA A 102 -20.77 2.86 -10.57
CA ALA A 102 -22.02 3.34 -9.99
C ALA A 102 -22.55 4.58 -10.72
N GLN A 103 -21.66 5.48 -11.17
CA GLN A 103 -22.01 6.64 -11.97
C GLN A 103 -22.53 6.26 -13.36
N VAL A 104 -21.89 5.29 -14.01
CA VAL A 104 -22.30 4.81 -15.35
C VAL A 104 -23.64 4.07 -15.31
N ASN A 105 -23.91 3.30 -14.25
CA ASN A 105 -25.12 2.49 -14.13
C ASN A 105 -26.31 3.23 -13.49
N PHE A 106 -26.26 4.56 -13.37
CA PHE A 106 -27.32 5.38 -12.77
C PHE A 106 -27.77 4.90 -11.39
N ALA A 107 -26.82 4.49 -10.53
CA ALA A 107 -27.11 4.17 -9.15
C ALA A 107 -27.76 5.38 -8.44
N SER A 108 -28.56 5.14 -7.41
CA SER A 108 -29.24 6.21 -6.67
C SER A 108 -28.23 7.26 -6.17
N GLN A 109 -28.49 8.55 -6.42
CA GLN A 109 -27.61 9.64 -5.99
C GLN A 109 -27.16 9.55 -4.51
N PRO A 110 -28.05 9.26 -3.54
CA PRO A 110 -27.64 9.15 -2.13
C PRO A 110 -26.59 8.06 -1.86
N LEU A 111 -26.61 6.96 -2.62
CA LEU A 111 -25.62 5.90 -2.50
C LEU A 111 -24.26 6.36 -3.01
N VAL A 112 -24.23 7.05 -4.15
CA VAL A 112 -22.98 7.58 -4.73
C VAL A 112 -22.37 8.63 -3.79
N GLU A 113 -23.18 9.52 -3.23
CA GLU A 113 -22.74 10.52 -2.24
C GLU A 113 -22.16 9.86 -0.98
N GLY A 114 -22.84 8.86 -0.44
CA GLY A 114 -22.34 8.09 0.71
C GLY A 114 -20.99 7.43 0.42
N LEU A 115 -20.82 6.87 -0.78
CA LEU A 115 -19.58 6.22 -1.18
C LEU A 115 -18.43 7.23 -1.38
N ILE A 116 -18.74 8.42 -1.90
CA ILE A 116 -17.78 9.54 -2.00
C ILE A 116 -17.34 10.00 -0.60
N LEU A 117 -18.25 10.07 0.37
CA LEU A 117 -17.92 10.45 1.75
C LEU A 117 -16.96 9.43 2.38
N VAL A 118 -17.26 8.14 2.27
CA VAL A 118 -16.40 7.06 2.77
C VAL A 118 -15.02 7.11 2.12
N ARG A 119 -14.97 7.30 0.80
CA ARG A 119 -13.71 7.48 0.07
C ARG A 119 -12.91 8.67 0.59
N THR A 120 -13.57 9.79 0.81
CA THR A 120 -12.92 11.02 1.29
C THR A 120 -12.33 10.83 2.68
N GLN A 121 -13.10 10.20 3.59
CA GLN A 121 -12.63 9.87 4.92
C GLN A 121 -11.43 8.91 4.88
N LEU A 122 -11.49 7.87 4.03
CA LEU A 122 -10.39 6.92 3.86
C LEU A 122 -9.12 7.62 3.37
N LEU A 123 -9.22 8.49 2.37
CA LEU A 123 -8.07 9.25 1.86
C LEU A 123 -7.47 10.16 2.92
N GLN A 124 -8.31 10.78 3.76
CA GLN A 124 -7.85 11.64 4.85
C GLN A 124 -7.10 10.84 5.91
N THR A 125 -7.62 9.67 6.32
CA THR A 125 -6.94 8.78 7.27
C THR A 125 -5.62 8.25 6.71
N LEU A 126 -5.56 7.87 5.43
CA LEU A 126 -4.31 7.43 4.81
C LEU A 126 -3.27 8.54 4.76
N LYS A 127 -3.70 9.78 4.50
CA LYS A 127 -2.82 10.96 4.52
C LYS A 127 -2.23 11.22 5.90
N GLU A 128 -3.01 11.05 6.97
CA GLU A 128 -2.55 11.20 8.36
C GLU A 128 -1.48 10.16 8.73
N GLU A 129 -1.59 8.94 8.21
CA GLU A 129 -0.57 7.88 8.33
C GLU A 129 0.64 8.09 7.40
N GLY A 130 0.66 9.17 6.62
CA GLY A 130 1.75 9.55 5.72
C GLY A 130 1.67 8.93 4.33
N LEU A 131 0.56 8.29 3.95
CA LEU A 131 0.32 7.78 2.61
C LEU A 131 -0.46 8.81 1.78
N GLU A 132 0.20 9.39 0.78
CA GLU A 132 -0.34 10.47 -0.04
C GLU A 132 -0.44 10.07 -1.52
N ARG A 133 -1.48 10.55 -2.20
CA ARG A 133 -1.60 10.41 -3.65
C ARG A 133 -0.69 11.41 -4.35
N ILE A 134 -0.03 10.98 -5.42
CA ILE A 134 0.77 11.84 -6.29
C ILE A 134 -0.13 12.34 -7.43
N PRO A 135 -0.45 13.65 -7.49
CA PRO A 135 -1.17 14.19 -8.64
C PRO A 135 -0.21 14.28 -9.83
N VAL A 136 -0.55 13.62 -10.93
CA VAL A 136 0.26 13.62 -12.17
C VAL A 136 -0.53 14.09 -13.40
N LEU A 137 -1.86 14.06 -13.34
CA LEU A 137 -2.73 14.40 -14.47
C LEU A 137 -2.58 15.88 -14.85
N GLY A 138 -2.30 16.14 -16.14
CA GLY A 138 -2.07 17.49 -16.67
C GLY A 138 -0.69 18.09 -16.34
N LEU A 139 0.20 17.33 -15.70
CA LEU A 139 1.58 17.76 -15.43
C LEU A 139 2.57 17.17 -16.44
N ALA A 140 3.73 17.81 -16.56
CA ALA A 140 4.85 17.28 -17.32
C ALA A 140 5.27 15.90 -16.76
N PHE A 141 5.62 14.98 -17.66
CA PHE A 141 6.05 13.64 -17.27
C PHE A 141 7.34 13.67 -16.44
N ASP A 142 7.30 13.03 -15.27
CA ASP A 142 8.47 12.78 -14.43
C ASP A 142 8.68 11.26 -14.24
N PRO A 143 9.79 10.70 -14.76
CA PRO A 143 10.13 9.28 -14.62
C PRO A 143 10.33 8.80 -13.19
N GLN A 144 10.60 9.69 -12.23
CA GLN A 144 10.77 9.28 -10.84
C GLN A 144 9.45 8.84 -10.22
N VAL A 145 8.36 9.55 -10.52
CA VAL A 145 7.03 9.35 -9.90
C VAL A 145 6.02 8.66 -10.82
N SER A 146 6.31 8.56 -12.11
CA SER A 146 5.39 8.03 -13.12
C SER A 146 6.05 7.03 -14.06
N GLU A 147 5.27 6.04 -14.48
CA GLU A 147 5.59 5.05 -15.51
C GLU A 147 4.70 5.30 -16.73
N ALA A 148 5.31 5.64 -17.87
CA ALA A 148 4.59 5.84 -19.12
C ALA A 148 4.26 4.49 -19.77
N VAL A 149 2.97 4.19 -19.94
CA VAL A 149 2.49 2.91 -20.49
C VAL A 149 2.09 3.04 -21.96
N ALA A 150 1.60 4.20 -22.38
CA ALA A 150 1.18 4.46 -23.75
C ALA A 150 1.34 5.94 -24.11
N THR A 151 1.27 6.25 -25.40
CA THR A 151 1.13 7.61 -25.91
C THR A 151 -0.18 7.76 -26.67
N GLU A 152 -0.82 8.93 -26.56
CA GLU A 152 -2.02 9.29 -27.30
C GLU A 152 -1.79 10.58 -28.10
N PRO A 153 -2.28 10.67 -29.34
CA PRO A 153 -2.08 11.86 -30.17
C PRO A 153 -2.84 13.05 -29.58
N VAL A 154 -2.15 14.19 -29.44
CA VAL A 154 -2.74 15.45 -28.96
C VAL A 154 -2.71 16.54 -30.04
N SER A 155 -3.73 17.40 -30.06
CA SER A 155 -3.91 18.47 -31.05
C SER A 155 -3.06 19.72 -30.77
N GLU A 156 -2.63 19.91 -29.53
CA GLU A 156 -1.89 21.08 -29.08
C GLU A 156 -0.48 20.68 -28.66
N SER A 157 0.52 21.46 -29.07
CA SER A 157 1.93 21.19 -28.76
C SER A 157 2.25 21.26 -27.28
N GLU A 158 1.48 22.04 -26.51
CA GLU A 158 1.67 22.22 -25.06
C GLU A 158 1.40 20.93 -24.28
N HIS A 159 0.61 20.01 -24.85
CA HIS A 159 0.30 18.72 -24.24
C HIS A 159 1.32 17.62 -24.62
N HIS A 160 2.39 17.96 -25.36
CA HIS A 160 3.43 17.01 -25.69
C HIS A 160 4.25 16.62 -24.45
N ASN A 161 4.43 15.31 -24.21
CA ASN A 161 5.06 14.75 -23.01
C ASN A 161 4.39 15.15 -21.69
N VAL A 162 3.14 15.61 -21.76
CA VAL A 162 2.27 15.87 -20.61
C VAL A 162 1.41 14.64 -20.37
N VAL A 163 1.10 14.37 -19.10
CA VAL A 163 0.21 13.27 -18.72
C VAL A 163 -1.23 13.63 -19.12
N VAL A 164 -1.74 12.95 -20.14
CA VAL A 164 -3.12 13.11 -20.64
C VAL A 164 -4.10 12.30 -19.81
N LYS A 165 -3.70 11.08 -19.41
CA LYS A 165 -4.55 10.17 -18.63
C LYS A 165 -3.74 9.43 -17.58
N GLU A 166 -4.33 9.29 -16.40
CA GLU A 166 -3.81 8.45 -15.32
C GLU A 166 -4.62 7.14 -15.30
N LEU A 167 -3.99 6.02 -15.67
CA LEU A 167 -4.62 4.69 -15.67
C LEU A 167 -4.62 4.07 -14.28
N GLN A 168 -3.54 4.29 -13.54
CA GLN A 168 -3.39 3.81 -12.17
C GLN A 168 -2.72 4.88 -11.34
N ARG A 169 -3.29 5.12 -10.16
CA ARG A 169 -2.89 6.24 -9.31
C ARG A 169 -1.59 5.97 -8.59
N GLY A 170 -0.71 6.95 -8.58
CA GLY A 170 0.56 6.90 -7.86
C GLY A 170 0.41 7.31 -6.42
N TRP A 171 1.22 6.70 -5.56
CA TRP A 171 1.21 6.90 -4.12
C TRP A 171 2.61 7.03 -3.58
N ARG A 172 2.76 7.90 -2.58
CA ARG A 172 3.98 8.14 -1.83
C ARG A 172 3.71 7.85 -0.36
N LEU A 173 4.60 7.11 0.28
CA LEU A 173 4.59 6.87 1.71
C LEU A 173 5.75 7.64 2.36
N LYS A 174 5.42 8.64 3.16
CA LYS A 174 6.39 9.58 3.76
C LYS A 174 7.26 10.19 2.64
N ASP A 175 8.55 9.88 2.61
CA ASP A 175 9.49 10.40 1.61
C ASP A 175 9.77 9.42 0.45
N ARG A 176 9.17 8.22 0.46
CA ARG A 176 9.44 7.18 -0.55
C ARG A 176 8.22 6.93 -1.43
N ILE A 177 8.47 6.71 -2.72
CA ILE A 177 7.42 6.32 -3.67
C ILE A 177 7.00 4.89 -3.36
N ALA A 178 5.73 4.74 -2.99
CA ALA A 178 5.12 3.45 -2.67
C ALA A 178 4.70 2.71 -3.94
N ARG A 179 4.14 3.45 -4.90
CA ARG A 179 3.74 2.96 -6.21
C ARG A 179 3.79 4.10 -7.23
N PRO A 180 4.48 3.96 -8.37
CA PRO A 180 4.46 4.99 -9.41
C PRO A 180 3.08 5.07 -10.08
N SER A 181 2.71 6.26 -10.58
CA SER A 181 1.50 6.42 -11.40
C SER A 181 1.71 5.78 -12.76
N LYS A 182 0.73 5.01 -13.27
CA LYS A 182 0.74 4.57 -14.66
C LYS A 182 0.01 5.57 -15.52
N VAL A 183 0.71 6.14 -16.49
CA VAL A 183 0.23 7.30 -17.25
C VAL A 183 0.28 7.08 -18.75
N VAL A 184 -0.59 7.80 -19.44
CA VAL A 184 -0.58 7.95 -20.90
C VAL A 184 -0.10 9.36 -21.22
N LEU A 185 0.90 9.46 -22.08
CA LEU A 185 1.51 10.74 -22.45
C LEU A 185 0.93 11.28 -23.76
N GLY A 186 0.86 12.61 -23.86
CA GLY A 186 0.48 13.27 -25.11
C GLY A 186 1.62 13.26 -26.12
N GLU A 187 1.35 12.77 -27.32
CA GLU A 187 2.25 12.85 -28.46
C GLU A 187 1.71 13.89 -29.45
N TYR A 188 2.35 15.07 -29.49
CA TYR A 188 1.99 16.07 -30.49
C TYR A 188 2.66 15.71 -31.82
N ARG A 189 1.86 15.25 -32.78
CA ARG A 189 2.30 15.08 -34.17
C ARG A 189 2.02 16.37 -34.91
N GLY A 190 2.91 17.35 -34.75
CA GLY A 190 2.71 18.67 -35.31
C GLY A 190 2.52 18.65 -36.81
N GLY A 191 1.28 18.89 -37.26
CA GLY A 191 0.93 19.11 -38.67
C GLY A 191 1.42 18.05 -39.68
N ALA A 192 1.89 16.89 -39.22
CA ALA A 192 2.30 15.81 -40.08
C ALA A 192 1.02 15.07 -40.49
N ALA A 193 0.54 15.37 -41.70
CA ALA A 193 -0.33 14.46 -42.42
C ALA A 193 0.23 13.03 -42.24
N PRO A 194 -0.61 12.03 -41.95
CA PRO A 194 -0.11 10.67 -41.77
C PRO A 194 0.67 10.26 -43.02
N ASP A 195 1.92 9.83 -42.85
CA ASP A 195 2.73 9.27 -43.93
C ASP A 195 1.93 8.13 -44.61
N PRO A 196 1.68 8.19 -45.93
CA PRO A 196 0.90 7.16 -46.63
C PRO A 196 1.59 5.79 -46.72
N ALA A 197 2.77 5.60 -46.11
CA ALA A 197 3.58 4.40 -46.23
C ALA A 197 3.38 3.36 -45.10
N ALA A 198 2.76 3.72 -43.97
CA ALA A 198 2.57 2.79 -42.83
C ALA A 198 1.22 2.03 -42.86
N ALA A 199 0.38 2.24 -43.88
CA ALA A 199 -0.91 1.56 -44.07
C ALA A 199 -0.89 0.48 -45.17
N ALA A 200 0.27 0.01 -45.61
CA ALA A 200 0.38 -1.11 -46.55
C ALA A 200 0.48 -2.44 -45.80
N GLY A 201 -0.64 -2.92 -45.27
CA GLY A 201 -0.73 -4.22 -44.59
C GLY A 201 -2.13 -4.69 -44.16
N GLY A 202 -3.20 -3.99 -44.55
CA GLY A 202 -4.58 -4.42 -44.33
C GLY A 202 -5.37 -4.39 -45.65
N PRO A 203 -6.37 -5.27 -45.85
CA PRO A 203 -7.12 -5.34 -47.11
C PRO A 203 -7.82 -3.99 -47.38
N PRO A 204 -7.96 -3.59 -48.65
CA PRO A 204 -8.43 -2.26 -49.02
C PRO A 204 -9.88 -2.01 -48.54
N PRO A 205 -10.25 -0.77 -48.18
CA PRO A 205 -11.63 -0.42 -47.88
C PRO A 205 -12.52 -0.56 -49.13
N PRO A 206 -13.81 -0.90 -48.98
CA PRO A 206 -14.75 -0.91 -50.11
C PRO A 206 -14.92 0.51 -50.68
N ALA A 207 -15.13 0.57 -52.00
CA ALA A 207 -15.32 1.81 -52.75
C ALA A 207 -16.46 2.67 -52.15
N PRO A 208 -16.38 4.01 -52.25
CA PRO A 208 -17.45 4.89 -51.78
C PRO A 208 -18.73 4.62 -52.58
N GLU A 209 -19.83 4.40 -51.87
CA GLU A 209 -21.16 4.37 -52.48
C GLU A 209 -21.45 5.73 -53.13
N PRO A 210 -22.09 5.74 -54.32
CA PRO A 210 -22.35 6.98 -55.05
C PRO A 210 -23.29 7.89 -54.25
N SER A 211 -23.01 9.19 -54.28
CA SER A 211 -23.86 10.18 -53.61
C SER A 211 -25.22 10.29 -54.32
N LEU A 212 -26.24 10.72 -53.58
CA LEU A 212 -27.61 10.88 -54.12
C LEU A 212 -27.67 11.84 -55.32
N ASP A 213 -26.74 12.78 -55.40
CA ASP A 213 -26.59 13.72 -56.51
C ASP A 213 -26.02 13.04 -57.78
N ASP A 214 -25.17 12.02 -57.63
CA ASP A 214 -24.63 11.22 -58.76
C ASP A 214 -25.68 10.26 -59.36
N ILE A 215 -26.66 9.85 -58.56
CA ILE A 215 -27.75 8.97 -59.00
C ILE A 215 -28.77 9.77 -59.84
N ILE A 216 -29.12 10.98 -59.41
CA ILE A 216 -30.09 11.84 -60.10
C ILE A 216 -29.56 12.26 -61.48
N ALA A 217 -28.27 12.63 -61.58
CA ALA A 217 -27.63 12.98 -62.85
C ALA A 217 -27.58 11.83 -63.87
N ARG A 218 -27.65 10.57 -63.41
CA ARG A 218 -27.63 9.39 -64.27
C ARG A 218 -29.02 9.06 -64.85
N THR A 219 -30.08 9.30 -64.09
CA THR A 219 -31.48 9.11 -64.51
C THR A 219 -31.97 10.14 -65.53
N GLU A 220 -31.46 11.37 -65.52
CA GLU A 220 -31.84 12.39 -66.51
C GLU A 220 -31.21 12.17 -67.90
N ALA A 221 -30.21 11.29 -68.01
CA ALA A 221 -29.57 10.95 -69.27
C ALA A 221 -30.23 9.76 -70.02
N GLU A 222 -31.04 8.94 -69.34
CA GLU A 222 -31.71 7.78 -69.96
C GLU A 222 -33.17 8.04 -70.41
N ASP A 223 -33.82 9.11 -69.93
CA ASP A 223 -35.22 9.42 -70.31
C ASP A 223 -35.34 10.28 -71.59
N ALA A 224 -34.21 10.65 -72.21
CA ALA A 224 -34.17 11.44 -73.44
C ALA A 224 -34.23 10.60 -74.74
N ALA A 225 -34.35 9.27 -74.65
CA ALA A 225 -34.20 8.37 -75.80
C ALA A 225 -35.28 7.28 -75.91
N VAL A 226 -36.57 7.60 -75.76
CA VAL A 226 -37.64 6.75 -76.30
C VAL A 226 -38.72 7.62 -76.96
N ALA A 227 -38.70 7.63 -78.31
CA ALA A 227 -39.76 8.16 -79.14
C ALA A 227 -41.01 7.24 -79.11
N PRO A 228 -42.23 7.77 -79.34
CA PRO A 228 -43.47 7.05 -79.11
C PRO A 228 -43.88 6.16 -80.31
N ALA A 229 -44.25 4.90 -80.03
CA ALA A 229 -44.92 4.03 -80.99
C ALA A 229 -46.38 3.77 -80.54
N SER A 230 -47.30 4.06 -81.46
CA SER A 230 -48.77 4.01 -81.35
C SER A 230 -49.36 2.61 -81.07
N PRO A 231 -50.62 2.52 -80.59
CA PRO A 231 -51.27 1.27 -80.19
C PRO A 231 -51.93 0.55 -81.37
N PRO A 232 -52.29 -0.75 -81.23
CA PRO A 232 -53.72 -1.05 -81.38
C PRO A 232 -54.28 -2.22 -80.53
N GLN A 233 -55.49 -1.96 -80.06
CA GLN A 233 -56.72 -2.79 -80.11
C GLN A 233 -56.94 -3.98 -79.16
N ALA A 234 -58.16 -3.93 -78.63
CA ALA A 234 -58.83 -4.81 -77.71
C ALA A 234 -59.32 -6.09 -78.36
N GLU A 235 -59.34 -7.19 -77.60
CA GLU A 235 -60.42 -8.20 -77.61
C GLU A 235 -60.54 -8.83 -76.21
N SER A 236 -61.71 -8.62 -75.58
CA SER A 236 -62.36 -9.58 -74.68
C SER A 236 -63.10 -10.63 -75.57
N PRO A 237 -63.77 -11.71 -75.09
CA PRO A 237 -64.16 -12.02 -73.70
C PRO A 237 -64.24 -13.54 -73.32
N LEU A 238 -64.69 -13.82 -72.08
CA LEU A 238 -65.32 -15.06 -71.55
C LEU A 238 -64.39 -16.30 -71.44
N ASP A 239 -64.41 -17.16 -70.42
CA ASP A 239 -65.50 -17.69 -69.60
C ASP A 239 -64.86 -18.52 -68.44
N GLY A 240 -65.60 -18.76 -67.35
CA GLY A 240 -65.44 -20.01 -66.60
C GLY A 240 -64.87 -19.97 -65.17
N LEU A 241 -65.82 -19.88 -64.24
CA LEU A 241 -66.03 -20.87 -63.16
C LEU A 241 -65.38 -20.68 -61.76
N LEU A 242 -66.15 -20.01 -60.90
CA LEU A 242 -66.71 -20.42 -59.58
C LEU A 242 -66.03 -21.51 -58.73
N ASP A 243 -65.87 -21.17 -57.44
CA ASP A 243 -66.15 -21.91 -56.16
C ASP A 243 -65.05 -21.53 -55.14
N GLU A 244 -65.27 -20.67 -54.14
CA GLU A 244 -66.04 -20.85 -52.88
C GLU A 244 -65.78 -22.19 -52.16
N ASP A 245 -64.86 -22.19 -51.18
CA ASP A 245 -65.15 -22.48 -49.76
C ASP A 245 -63.85 -22.57 -48.91
N PRO A 246 -63.82 -21.99 -47.69
CA PRO A 246 -62.87 -22.36 -46.65
C PRO A 246 -63.54 -23.17 -45.53
N GLU A 247 -63.13 -24.42 -45.30
CA GLU A 247 -63.52 -25.19 -44.09
C GLU A 247 -62.30 -25.61 -43.25
N LYS A 248 -62.42 -25.28 -41.95
CA LYS A 248 -61.91 -25.91 -40.72
C LYS A 248 -60.48 -25.69 -40.26
#